data_AF-A0A4R2BD08-F1
#
_entry.id   AF-A0A4R2BD08-F1
#
_cell.length_a   1.000
_cell.length_b   1.000
_cell.length_c   1.000
_cell.angle_alpha   90.00
_cell.angle_beta   90.00
_cell.angle_gamma   90.00
#
_symmetry.space_group_name_H-M   'P 1'
#
loop_
_entity.id
_entity.type
_entity.pdbx_description
1 polymer ?
#
loop_
_entity_poly.entity_id
_entity_poly.type
_entity_poly.pdbx_seq_one_letter_code
_entity_poly.pdbx_strand_id
1 'polypeptide(L)' 'MKAENDDKNMISVNSSISLKGIVKAIFNDTIHVQIGGKIITLPLSDKDSKNLTV' A
#
# COMPACT_ATOMS: atom_id res chain seq x y z
N MET A 1 15.77 32.99 -15.15
CA MET A 1 15.02 31.74 -15.38
C MET A 1 15.13 30.93 -14.10
N LYS A 2 14.04 30.80 -13.34
CA LYS A 2 14.01 30.03 -12.08
C LYS A 2 13.51 28.63 -12.42
N ALA A 3 14.20 27.60 -11.94
CA ALA A 3 13.75 26.22 -12.08
C ALA A 3 12.48 26.05 -11.24
N GLU A 4 11.35 25.90 -11.93
CA GLU A 4 10.08 25.50 -11.35
C GLU A 4 10.28 24.06 -10.86
N ASN A 5 10.43 23.91 -9.55
CA ASN A 5 10.43 22.60 -8.92
C ASN A 5 8.96 22.18 -8.85
N ASP A 6 8.51 21.72 -10.01
CA ASP A 6 7.22 21.10 -10.30
C ASP A 6 6.78 20.29 -9.08
N ASP A 7 5.57 20.56 -8.59
CA ASP A 7 4.98 20.04 -7.36
C ASP A 7 5.04 18.50 -7.33
N LYS A 8 6.20 17.99 -6.90
CA LYS A 8 6.44 16.56 -6.70
C LYS A 8 5.59 16.15 -5.52
N ASN A 9 4.43 15.56 -5.81
CA ASN A 9 3.61 14.77 -4.89
C ASN A 9 4.44 14.27 -3.70
N MET A 10 4.44 15.04 -2.60
CA MET A 10 5.32 14.82 -1.45
C MET A 10 4.78 13.64 -0.67
N ILE A 11 5.07 12.43 -1.14
CA ILE A 11 4.94 11.23 -0.32
C ILE A 11 6.00 11.35 0.78
N SER A 12 5.55 11.59 2.00
CA SER A 12 6.41 11.66 3.18
C SER A 12 6.46 10.30 3.88
N VAL A 13 7.47 10.08 4.71
CA VAL A 13 7.52 8.92 5.60
C VAL A 13 6.24 8.89 6.45
N ASN A 14 5.62 7.71 6.58
CA ASN A 14 4.33 7.48 7.24
C ASN A 14 3.09 8.01 6.50
N SER A 15 3.21 8.46 5.25
CA SER A 15 2.04 8.73 4.42
C SER A 15 1.26 7.45 4.14
N SER A 16 -0.06 7.49 4.32
CA SER A 16 -0.95 6.43 3.84
C SER A 16 -1.17 6.59 2.35
N ILE A 17 -1.05 5.49 1.60
CA ILE A 17 -1.19 5.45 0.15
C ILE A 17 -2.05 4.26 -0.26
N SER A 18 -2.79 4.42 -1.36
CA SER A 18 -3.60 3.36 -1.96
C SER A 18 -2.97 2.90 -3.27
N LEU A 19 -2.80 1.59 -3.43
CA LEU A 19 -2.19 0.98 -4.62
C LEU A 19 -3.17 0.01 -5.27
N LYS A 20 -3.13 -0.06 -6.60
CA LYS A 20 -3.81 -1.13 -7.36
C LYS A 20 -2.85 -2.30 -7.53
N GLY A 21 -3.33 -3.50 -7.25
CA GLY A 21 -2.57 -4.74 -7.39
C GLY A 21 -3.45 -5.88 -7.88
N ILE A 22 -2.81 -6.97 -8.33
CA ILE A 22 -3.48 -8.18 -8.82
C ILE A 22 -3.16 -9.32 -7.86
N VAL A 23 -4.19 -9.96 -7.30
CA VAL A 23 -4.00 -11.15 -6.46
C VAL A 23 -3.53 -12.32 -7.33
N LYS A 24 -2.38 -12.90 -6.99
CA LYS A 24 -1.80 -14.04 -7.71
C LYS A 24 -1.98 -15.36 -6.96
N ALA A 25 -2.00 -15.32 -5.63
CA ALA A 25 -2.25 -16.48 -4.80
C ALA A 25 -2.88 -16.07 -3.46
N ILE A 26 -3.67 -16.98 -2.90
CA ILE A 26 -4.29 -16.85 -1.58
C ILE A 26 -3.93 -18.11 -0.81
N PHE A 27 -3.36 -17.92 0.37
CA PHE A 27 -3.07 -18.98 1.34
C PHE A 27 -3.89 -18.71 2.61
N ASN A 28 -3.88 -19.66 3.54
CA ASN A 28 -4.72 -19.58 4.74
C ASN A 28 -4.43 -18.33 5.60
N ASP A 29 -3.21 -17.82 5.60
CA ASP A 29 -2.76 -16.70 6.44
C ASP A 29 -2.22 -15.50 5.65
N THR A 30 -2.01 -15.63 4.34
CA THR A 30 -1.38 -14.61 3.50
C THR A 30 -1.99 -14.52 2.09
N ILE A 31 -2.06 -13.31 1.56
CA ILE A 31 -2.33 -13.03 0.15
C ILE A 31 -1.05 -12.60 -0.53
N HIS A 32 -0.84 -13.06 -1.76
CA HIS A 32 0.26 -12.64 -2.60
C HIS A 32 -0.28 -11.73 -3.70
N VAL A 33 0.13 -10.46 -3.67
CA VAL A 33 -0.37 -9.41 -4.58
C VAL A 33 0.77 -8.93 -5.46
N GLN A 34 0.57 -8.96 -6.78
CA GLN A 34 1.48 -8.33 -7.73
C GLN A 34 1.20 -6.83 -7.81
N ILE A 35 2.20 -6.02 -7.54
CA ILE A 35 2.18 -4.56 -7.71
C ILE A 35 3.34 -4.20 -8.63
N GLY A 36 3.02 -3.69 -9.83
CA GLY A 36 4.00 -3.52 -10.90
C GLY A 36 4.65 -4.86 -11.30
N GLY A 37 5.98 -4.93 -11.26
CA GLY A 37 6.76 -6.11 -11.62
C GLY A 37 7.13 -7.04 -10.44
N LYS A 38 6.64 -6.78 -9.23
CA LYS A 38 7.01 -7.53 -8.02
C LYS A 38 5.78 -8.16 -7.35
N ILE A 39 6.00 -9.26 -6.63
CA ILE A 39 4.99 -9.91 -5.78
C ILE A 39 5.27 -9.54 -4.33
N ILE A 40 4.25 -9.04 -3.63
CA ILE A 40 4.30 -8.66 -2.21
C ILE A 40 3.35 -9.58 -1.45
N THR A 41 3.81 -10.13 -0.33
CA THR A 41 3.01 -10.95 0.57
C THR A 41 2.42 -10.09 1.67
N LEU A 42 1.11 -10.13 1.84
CA LEU A 42 0.38 -9.43 2.89
C LEU A 42 -0.35 -10.45 3.77
N PRO A 43 -0.35 -10.32 5.10
CA PRO A 43 -1.13 -11.19 5.97
C PRO A 43 -2.64 -10.97 5.78
N LEU A 44 -3.45 -12.03 5.85
CA LEU A 44 -4.92 -11.95 5.85
C LEU A 44 -5.50 -11.40 7.17
N SER A 45 -4.71 -11.31 8.24
CA SER A 45 -5.25 -11.00 9.57
C SER A 45 -5.66 -9.54 9.74
N ASP A 46 -6.97 -9.34 9.99
CA ASP A 46 -7.69 -8.13 10.43
C ASP A 46 -7.28 -7.58 11.82
N LYS A 47 -6.03 -7.76 12.27
CA LYS A 47 -5.63 -7.34 13.63
C LYS A 47 -5.41 -5.83 13.80
N ASP A 48 -5.64 -5.04 12.76
CA ASP A 48 -5.56 -3.57 12.78
C ASP A 48 -6.91 -2.88 12.52
N SER A 49 -8.05 -3.57 12.65
CA SER A 49 -9.37 -2.90 12.69
C SER A 49 -9.65 -2.31 14.08
N LYS A 50 -8.78 -1.42 14.58
CA LYS A 50 -9.15 -0.50 15.66
C LYS A 50 -10.08 0.58 15.10
N ASN A 51 -11.34 0.23 14.87
CA ASN A 51 -12.41 1.24 14.90
C ASN A 51 -12.54 1.69 16.36
N LEU A 52 -11.97 2.85 16.67
CA LEU A 52 -12.30 3.60 17.87
C LEU A 52 -13.74 4.08 17.73
N THR A 53 -14.69 3.28 18.22
CA THR A 53 -16.04 3.77 18.51
C THR A 53 -15.94 4.59 19.80
N VAL A 54 -16.03 5.90 19.65
CA VAL A 54 -16.24 6.88 20.74
C VAL A 54 -17.61 6.70 21.38
#